data_AF-A0A168PM34-F1
#
_entry.id   AF-A0A168PM34-F1
#
_cell.length_a   1.000
_cell.length_b   1.000
_cell.length_c   1.000
_cell.angle_alpha   90.00
_cell.angle_beta   90.00
_cell.angle_gamma   90.00
#
_symmetry.space_group_name_H-M   'P 1'
#
loop_
_entity.id
_entity.type
_entity.pdbx_description
1 polymer ?
#
loop_
_entity_poly.entity_id
_entity_poly.type
_entity_poly.pdbx_seq_one_letter_code
_entity_poly.pdbx_strand_id
1 'polypeptide(L)'
;MATQSTVVDNVLDAIHHQLSSFQKPTSFLHEHAHHTLQFFQAIDWTQNWLRGLVGFHMCCFVLVILLRHRHTALSWYFFVMLGLALLTQPLNQAGATYWEHFAAANYFDESGLFIVSLYAFPLIFNGFFSLVSDESKNLYTKGIFRAYGGNETSATTTQRQQEEIEKPMTYGLILTQEKQGPLAPSLSISYI
;
A
#
# COMPACT_ATOMS: atom_id res chain seq x y z
N MET A 1 -55.70 -21.54 42.98
CA MET A 1 -54.40 -22.08 42.53
C MET A 1 -54.23 -22.05 40.99
N ALA A 2 -54.86 -21.10 40.26
CA ALA A 2 -54.82 -21.05 38.78
C ALA A 2 -54.10 -19.81 38.20
N THR A 3 -53.61 -18.92 39.05
CA THR A 3 -53.03 -17.62 38.67
C THR A 3 -51.51 -17.59 38.69
N GLN A 4 -50.85 -18.52 39.39
CA GLN A 4 -49.38 -18.58 39.36
C GLN A 4 -48.84 -19.21 38.07
N SER A 5 -49.54 -20.19 37.49
CA SER A 5 -49.09 -20.83 36.24
C SER A 5 -49.05 -19.83 35.09
N THR A 6 -50.08 -19.00 34.92
CA THR A 6 -50.14 -18.02 33.84
C THR A 6 -49.07 -16.93 33.93
N VAL A 7 -48.70 -16.49 35.14
CA VAL A 7 -47.62 -15.51 35.32
C VAL A 7 -46.27 -16.14 34.97
N VAL A 8 -46.05 -17.38 35.42
CA VAL A 8 -44.83 -18.13 35.12
C VAL A 8 -44.71 -18.39 33.62
N ASP A 9 -45.79 -18.80 32.96
CA ASP A 9 -45.84 -19.06 31.52
C ASP A 9 -45.58 -17.78 30.70
N ASN A 10 -46.20 -16.65 31.07
CA ASN A 10 -45.97 -15.36 30.39
C ASN A 10 -44.53 -14.86 30.57
N VAL A 11 -43.93 -15.08 31.74
CA VAL A 11 -42.53 -14.73 32.01
C VAL A 11 -41.59 -15.67 31.25
N LEU A 12 -41.89 -16.97 31.18
CA LEU A 12 -41.15 -17.94 30.39
C LEU A 12 -41.18 -17.60 28.90
N ASP A 13 -42.34 -17.22 28.36
CA ASP A 13 -42.48 -16.80 26.96
C ASP A 13 -41.73 -15.49 26.69
N ALA A 14 -41.79 -14.51 27.60
CA ALA A 14 -41.04 -13.27 27.47
C ALA A 14 -39.52 -13.50 27.51
N ILE A 15 -39.06 -14.40 28.37
CA ILE A 15 -37.65 -14.79 28.47
C ILE A 15 -37.21 -15.55 27.21
N HIS A 16 -38.02 -16.50 26.72
CA HIS A 16 -37.70 -17.24 25.49
C HIS A 16 -37.66 -16.32 24.26
N HIS A 17 -38.58 -15.35 24.18
CA HIS A 17 -38.60 -14.35 23.12
C HIS A 17 -37.36 -13.44 23.17
N GLN A 18 -36.96 -12.96 24.36
CA GLN A 18 -35.74 -12.17 24.54
C GLN A 18 -34.47 -12.98 24.20
N LEU A 19 -34.40 -14.24 24.64
CA LEU A 19 -33.27 -15.12 24.33
C LEU A 19 -33.13 -15.36 22.82
N SER A 20 -34.25 -15.48 22.11
CA SER A 20 -34.24 -15.61 20.64
C SER A 20 -33.74 -14.36 19.92
N SER A 21 -33.97 -13.16 20.46
CA SER A 21 -33.47 -11.91 19.87
C SER A 21 -31.99 -11.66 20.15
N PHE A 22 -31.45 -12.20 21.25
CA PHE A 22 -30.02 -12.09 21.58
C PHE A 22 -29.14 -13.12 20.85
N GLN A 23 -29.69 -14.24 20.38
CA GLN A 23 -28.92 -15.30 19.71
C GLN A 23 -28.69 -15.05 18.20
N LYS A 24 -28.98 -13.85 17.68
CA LYS A 24 -28.75 -13.53 16.27
C LYS A 24 -27.58 -12.56 16.02
N PRO A 25 -26.32 -12.87 16.43
CA PRO A 25 -25.18 -12.03 16.09
C PRO A 25 -24.58 -12.32 14.69
N THR A 26 -25.33 -12.95 13.76
CA THR A 26 -24.79 -13.37 12.43
C THR A 26 -25.55 -12.82 11.22
N SER A 27 -26.53 -11.93 11.38
CA SER A 27 -27.42 -11.52 10.28
C SER A 27 -26.76 -10.65 9.21
N PHE A 28 -26.01 -9.61 9.61
CA PHE A 28 -25.53 -8.60 8.65
C PHE A 28 -24.55 -9.17 7.62
N LEU A 29 -23.48 -9.84 8.05
CA LEU A 29 -22.47 -10.35 7.12
C LEU A 29 -23.01 -11.50 6.26
N HIS A 30 -23.88 -12.35 6.81
CA HIS A 30 -24.46 -13.47 6.08
C HIS A 30 -25.44 -12.98 5.00
N GLU A 31 -26.26 -11.98 5.31
CA GLU A 31 -27.20 -11.38 4.36
C GLU A 31 -26.46 -10.73 3.17
N HIS A 32 -25.45 -9.91 3.44
CA HIS A 32 -24.65 -9.28 2.37
C HIS A 32 -23.82 -10.30 1.57
N ALA A 33 -23.30 -11.34 2.24
CA ALA A 33 -22.58 -12.42 1.57
C ALA A 33 -23.48 -13.18 0.59
N HIS A 34 -24.74 -13.47 0.96
CA HIS A 34 -25.67 -14.14 0.04
C HIS A 34 -25.99 -13.29 -1.18
N HIS A 35 -26.23 -12.00 -1.00
CA HIS A 35 -26.51 -11.10 -2.13
C HIS A 35 -25.33 -10.98 -3.10
N THR A 36 -24.11 -10.86 -2.57
CA THR A 36 -22.90 -10.80 -3.41
C THR A 36 -22.64 -12.13 -4.12
N LEU A 37 -22.80 -13.27 -3.44
CA LEU A 37 -22.65 -14.59 -4.06
C LEU A 37 -23.66 -14.83 -5.19
N GLN A 38 -24.93 -14.44 -4.98
CA GLN A 38 -25.95 -14.54 -6.02
C GLN A 38 -25.61 -13.68 -7.24
N PHE A 39 -25.08 -12.47 -7.01
CA PHE A 39 -24.58 -11.61 -8.08
C PHE A 39 -23.47 -12.30 -8.88
N PHE A 40 -22.45 -12.86 -8.22
CA PHE A 40 -21.36 -13.58 -8.92
C PHE A 40 -21.84 -14.83 -9.66
N GLN A 41 -22.82 -15.54 -9.13
CA GLN A 41 -23.38 -16.72 -9.78
C GLN A 41 -24.19 -16.37 -11.03
N ALA A 42 -24.80 -15.18 -11.07
CA ALA A 42 -25.52 -14.67 -12.24
C ALA A 42 -24.60 -14.20 -13.37
N ILE A 43 -23.31 -13.98 -13.09
CA ILE A 43 -22.32 -13.61 -14.10
C ILE A 43 -21.98 -14.82 -14.97
N ASP A 44 -22.04 -14.65 -16.28
CA ASP A 44 -21.64 -15.69 -17.22
C ASP A 44 -20.11 -15.69 -17.39
N TRP A 45 -19.45 -16.54 -16.60
CA TRP A 45 -18.00 -16.75 -16.57
C TRP A 45 -17.41 -17.37 -17.84
N THR A 46 -18.23 -17.85 -18.78
CA THR A 46 -17.74 -18.48 -20.01
C THR A 46 -17.22 -17.46 -21.03
N GLN A 47 -17.58 -16.18 -20.87
CA GLN A 47 -17.21 -15.11 -21.77
C GLN A 47 -15.69 -14.90 -21.86
N ASN A 48 -15.17 -14.70 -23.08
CA ASN A 48 -13.74 -14.62 -23.34
C ASN A 48 -13.07 -13.44 -22.65
N TRP A 49 -13.73 -12.28 -22.62
CA TRP A 49 -13.18 -11.06 -21.99
C TRP A 49 -13.05 -11.23 -20.47
N LEU A 50 -13.98 -11.91 -19.82
CA LEU A 50 -13.97 -12.15 -18.38
C LEU A 50 -12.87 -13.16 -18.00
N ARG A 51 -12.64 -14.18 -18.85
CA ARG A 51 -11.46 -15.06 -18.73
C ARG A 51 -10.16 -14.27 -18.91
N GLY A 52 -10.14 -13.29 -19.82
CA GLY A 52 -9.04 -12.34 -19.96
C GLY A 52 -8.78 -11.54 -18.69
N LEU A 53 -9.84 -11.08 -18.02
CA LEU A 53 -9.74 -10.36 -16.74
C LEU A 53 -9.15 -11.25 -15.63
N VAL A 54 -9.59 -12.51 -15.53
CA VAL A 54 -9.00 -13.48 -14.58
C VAL A 54 -7.52 -13.73 -14.92
N GLY A 55 -7.19 -13.89 -16.20
CA GLY A 55 -5.81 -14.03 -16.67
C GLY A 55 -4.93 -12.82 -16.31
N PHE A 56 -5.47 -11.61 -16.46
CA PHE A 56 -4.80 -10.38 -16.02
C PHE A 56 -4.47 -10.40 -14.53
N HIS A 57 -5.40 -10.82 -13.67
CA HIS A 57 -5.14 -10.95 -12.23
C HIS A 57 -4.08 -12.01 -11.91
N MET A 58 -4.08 -13.14 -12.63
CA MET A 58 -3.02 -14.15 -12.48
C MET A 58 -1.65 -13.59 -12.88
N CYS A 59 -1.58 -12.82 -13.98
CA CYS A 59 -0.36 -12.13 -14.38
C CYS A 59 0.10 -11.13 -13.32
N CYS A 60 -0.81 -10.33 -12.76
CA CYS A 60 -0.52 -9.43 -11.63
C CYS A 60 0.08 -10.20 -10.45
N PHE A 61 -0.53 -11.31 -10.05
CA PHE A 61 -0.03 -12.13 -8.95
C PHE A 61 1.35 -12.73 -9.24
N VAL A 62 1.57 -13.23 -10.46
CA VAL A 62 2.89 -13.72 -10.90
C VAL A 62 3.92 -12.60 -10.86
N LEU A 63 3.58 -11.39 -11.31
CA LEU A 63 4.48 -10.23 -11.24
C LEU A 63 4.90 -9.92 -9.80
N VAL A 64 3.99 -9.98 -8.83
CA VAL A 64 4.32 -9.82 -7.40
C VAL A 64 5.35 -10.87 -6.95
N ILE A 65 5.17 -12.13 -7.35
CA ILE A 65 6.12 -13.21 -7.02
C ILE A 65 7.49 -12.96 -7.66
N LEU A 66 7.53 -12.54 -8.92
CA LEU A 66 8.78 -12.27 -9.64
C LEU A 66 9.53 -11.07 -9.05
N LEU A 67 8.81 -9.99 -8.71
CA LEU A 67 9.37 -8.76 -8.16
C LEU A 67 9.70 -8.87 -6.65
N ARG A 68 9.41 -10.00 -5.98
CA ARG A 68 9.55 -10.16 -4.51
C ARG A 68 10.94 -9.87 -3.93
N HIS A 69 11.99 -9.84 -4.76
CA HIS A 69 13.37 -9.54 -4.33
C HIS A 69 13.80 -8.11 -4.67
N ARG A 70 12.97 -7.35 -5.39
CA ARG A 70 13.28 -6.02 -5.93
C ARG A 70 12.33 -4.99 -5.31
N HIS A 71 12.64 -4.59 -4.08
CA HIS A 71 11.85 -3.66 -3.26
C HIS A 71 11.39 -2.39 -4.01
N THR A 72 12.30 -1.68 -4.68
CA THR A 72 11.97 -0.49 -5.48
C THR A 72 10.97 -0.77 -6.60
N ALA A 73 11.09 -1.92 -7.27
CA ALA A 73 10.17 -2.31 -8.33
C ALA A 73 8.78 -2.66 -7.76
N LEU A 74 8.74 -3.21 -6.55
CA LEU A 74 7.51 -3.54 -5.84
C LEU A 74 6.76 -2.27 -5.38
N SER A 75 7.49 -1.24 -4.94
CA SER A 75 6.90 0.08 -4.65
C SER A 75 6.31 0.72 -5.92
N TRP A 76 7.03 0.65 -7.06
CA TRP A 76 6.49 1.13 -8.34
C TRP A 76 5.24 0.34 -8.75
N TYR A 77 5.27 -0.98 -8.62
CA TYR A 77 4.14 -1.86 -8.89
C TYR A 77 2.90 -1.45 -8.06
N PHE A 78 3.08 -1.11 -6.77
CA PHE A 78 1.98 -0.60 -5.94
C PHE A 78 1.34 0.66 -6.51
N PHE A 79 2.13 1.65 -6.92
CA PHE A 79 1.58 2.87 -7.54
C PHE A 79 0.87 2.59 -8.86
N VAL A 80 1.37 1.64 -9.65
CA VAL A 80 0.69 1.19 -10.88
C VAL A 80 -0.66 0.54 -10.55
N MET A 81 -0.72 -0.35 -9.56
CA MET A 81 -1.99 -0.95 -9.11
C MET A 81 -2.98 0.11 -8.61
N LEU A 82 -2.49 1.11 -7.87
CA LEU A 82 -3.33 2.21 -7.40
C LEU A 82 -3.83 3.07 -8.56
N GLY A 83 -2.98 3.40 -9.54
CA GLY A 83 -3.38 4.10 -10.76
C GLY A 83 -4.45 3.33 -11.54
N LEU A 84 -4.27 2.03 -11.69
CA LEU A 84 -5.27 1.14 -12.31
C LEU A 84 -6.59 1.13 -11.53
N ALA A 85 -6.54 1.11 -10.19
CA ALA A 85 -7.72 1.18 -9.34
C ALA A 85 -8.44 2.55 -9.45
N LEU A 86 -7.72 3.65 -9.66
CA LEU A 86 -8.32 4.97 -9.93
C LEU A 86 -9.06 5.00 -11.27
N LEU A 87 -8.62 4.20 -12.26
CA LEU A 87 -9.30 4.06 -13.55
C LEU A 87 -10.59 3.24 -13.49
N THR A 88 -10.97 2.72 -12.32
CA THR A 88 -12.20 1.93 -12.14
C THR A 88 -13.44 2.68 -12.63
N GLN A 89 -13.62 3.95 -12.25
CA GLN A 89 -14.79 4.75 -12.64
C GLN A 89 -14.87 5.01 -14.15
N PRO A 90 -13.81 5.51 -14.83
CA PRO A 90 -13.87 5.70 -16.29
C PRO A 90 -14.00 4.37 -17.04
N LEU A 91 -13.38 3.28 -16.57
CA LEU A 91 -13.57 1.94 -17.14
C LEU A 91 -15.01 1.45 -16.99
N ASN A 92 -15.65 1.73 -15.85
CA ASN A 92 -17.04 1.38 -15.62
C ASN A 92 -17.97 2.08 -16.63
N GLN A 93 -17.78 3.38 -16.84
CA GLN A 93 -18.57 4.17 -17.79
C GLN A 93 -18.33 3.73 -19.23
N ALA A 94 -17.09 3.45 -19.60
CA ALA A 94 -16.75 2.89 -20.90
C ALA A 94 -17.39 1.51 -21.10
N GLY A 95 -17.31 0.64 -20.08
CA GLY A 95 -17.96 -0.66 -20.08
C GLY A 95 -19.47 -0.55 -20.25
N ALA A 96 -20.12 0.35 -19.52
CA ALA A 96 -21.56 0.60 -19.61
C ALA A 96 -21.99 1.18 -20.98
N THR A 97 -21.09 1.84 -21.71
CA THR A 97 -21.37 2.41 -23.04
C THR A 97 -21.13 1.39 -24.16
N TYR A 98 -20.09 0.55 -24.03
CA TYR A 98 -19.62 -0.33 -25.10
C TYR A 98 -19.88 -1.83 -24.83
N TRP A 99 -20.63 -2.19 -23.78
CA TRP A 99 -20.86 -3.58 -23.39
C TRP A 99 -21.32 -4.47 -24.55
N GLU A 100 -22.18 -3.96 -25.45
CA GLU A 100 -22.71 -4.72 -26.61
C GLU A 100 -21.62 -5.26 -27.54
N HIS A 101 -20.43 -4.65 -27.54
CA HIS A 101 -19.34 -5.04 -28.45
C HIS A 101 -18.55 -6.26 -27.93
N PHE A 102 -18.60 -6.55 -26.63
CA PHE A 102 -17.74 -7.57 -26.03
C PHE A 102 -18.44 -8.48 -25.02
N ALA A 103 -19.57 -8.07 -24.46
CA ALA A 103 -20.31 -8.78 -23.43
C ALA A 103 -21.72 -9.13 -23.89
N ALA A 104 -22.24 -10.26 -23.42
CA ALA A 104 -23.61 -10.69 -23.70
C ALA A 104 -24.66 -9.90 -22.90
N ALA A 105 -24.25 -9.26 -21.81
CA ALA A 105 -25.09 -8.45 -20.94
C ALA A 105 -24.32 -7.25 -20.40
N ASN A 106 -25.05 -6.20 -20.01
CA ASN A 106 -24.44 -5.06 -19.32
C ASN A 106 -24.22 -5.39 -17.85
N TYR A 107 -22.95 -5.57 -17.48
CA TYR A 107 -22.53 -5.80 -16.10
C TYR A 107 -22.17 -4.51 -15.35
N PHE A 108 -22.04 -3.39 -16.06
CA PHE A 108 -21.55 -2.12 -15.52
C PHE A 108 -22.72 -1.25 -15.10
N ASP A 109 -22.70 -0.82 -13.85
CA ASP A 109 -23.78 -0.08 -13.20
C ASP A 109 -23.27 1.19 -12.51
N GLU A 110 -24.15 2.11 -12.16
CA GLU A 110 -23.75 3.37 -11.50
C GLU A 110 -23.07 3.14 -10.15
N SER A 111 -23.42 2.06 -9.44
CA SER A 111 -22.78 1.70 -8.17
C SER A 111 -21.35 1.17 -8.37
N GLY A 112 -21.02 0.69 -9.57
CA GLY A 112 -19.74 0.12 -9.91
C GLY A 112 -19.46 -1.21 -9.20
N LEU A 113 -20.48 -1.89 -8.67
CA LEU A 113 -20.31 -3.10 -7.86
C LEU A 113 -19.53 -4.17 -8.63
N PHE A 114 -19.82 -4.33 -9.93
CA PHE A 114 -19.12 -5.28 -10.79
C PHE A 114 -17.62 -4.98 -10.88
N ILE A 115 -17.28 -3.76 -11.33
CA ILE A 115 -15.89 -3.39 -11.60
C ILE A 115 -15.09 -3.25 -10.30
N VAL A 116 -15.70 -2.80 -9.22
CA VAL A 116 -15.04 -2.72 -7.91
C VAL A 116 -14.71 -4.12 -7.42
N SER A 117 -15.66 -5.05 -7.51
CA SER A 117 -15.48 -6.41 -6.99
C SER A 117 -14.51 -7.24 -7.81
N LEU A 118 -14.55 -7.12 -9.14
CA LEU A 118 -13.78 -7.98 -10.05
C LEU A 118 -12.49 -7.35 -10.57
N TYR A 119 -12.32 -6.04 -10.45
CA TYR A 119 -11.13 -5.35 -10.94
C TYR A 119 -10.43 -4.59 -9.81
N ALA A 120 -11.08 -3.64 -9.15
CA ALA A 120 -10.42 -2.79 -8.15
C ALA A 120 -10.00 -3.56 -6.89
N PHE A 121 -10.88 -4.41 -6.36
CA PHE A 121 -10.64 -5.12 -5.10
C PHE A 121 -9.45 -6.07 -5.18
N PRO A 122 -9.32 -6.96 -6.21
CA PRO A 122 -8.12 -7.78 -6.36
C PRO A 122 -6.84 -6.97 -6.60
N LEU A 123 -6.93 -5.85 -7.34
CA LEU A 123 -5.78 -4.95 -7.57
C LEU A 123 -5.27 -4.33 -6.28
N ILE A 124 -6.17 -3.80 -5.46
CA ILE A 124 -5.84 -3.20 -4.16
C ILE A 124 -5.28 -4.28 -3.23
N PHE A 125 -5.88 -5.47 -3.21
CA PHE A 125 -5.40 -6.59 -2.41
C PHE A 125 -3.97 -7.01 -2.80
N ASN A 126 -3.67 -7.11 -4.09
CA ASN A 126 -2.32 -7.38 -4.59
C ASN A 126 -1.33 -6.25 -4.25
N GLY A 127 -1.77 -5.00 -4.33
CA GLY A 127 -1.00 -3.84 -3.89
C GLY A 127 -0.67 -3.87 -2.40
N PHE A 128 -1.65 -4.18 -1.55
CA PHE A 128 -1.47 -4.28 -0.10
C PHE A 128 -0.50 -5.39 0.26
N PHE A 129 -0.62 -6.57 -0.36
CA PHE A 129 0.31 -7.68 -0.14
C PHE A 129 1.76 -7.30 -0.49
N SER A 130 1.93 -6.54 -1.57
CA SER A 130 3.22 -6.01 -1.99
C SER A 130 3.84 -5.11 -0.91
N LEU A 131 3.07 -4.18 -0.33
CA LEU A 131 3.54 -3.31 0.77
C LEU A 131 3.92 -4.07 2.03
N VAL A 132 3.08 -5.01 2.48
CA VAL A 132 3.36 -5.81 3.69
C VAL A 132 4.67 -6.61 3.54
N SER A 133 4.91 -7.15 2.34
CA SER A 133 6.13 -7.90 2.05
C SER A 133 7.40 -7.04 2.02
N ASP A 134 7.27 -5.75 1.71
CA ASP A 134 8.35 -4.76 1.64
C ASP A 134 8.72 -4.23 3.03
N GLU A 135 7.71 -3.73 3.75
CA GLU A 135 7.83 -3.14 5.09
C GLU A 135 8.45 -4.13 6.08
N SER A 136 7.96 -5.38 6.09
CA SER A 136 8.46 -6.42 7.01
C SER A 136 9.96 -6.60 6.87
N LYS A 137 10.47 -6.79 5.65
CA LYS A 137 11.91 -7.00 5.39
C LYS A 137 12.76 -5.78 5.78
N ASN A 138 12.27 -4.57 5.54
CA ASN A 138 12.97 -3.33 5.89
C ASN A 138 13.05 -3.16 7.41
N LEU A 139 11.95 -3.40 8.13
CA LEU A 139 11.89 -3.33 9.59
C LEU A 139 12.75 -4.41 10.26
N TYR A 140 12.76 -5.64 9.75
CA TYR A 140 13.65 -6.69 10.26
C TYR A 140 15.12 -6.33 10.04
N THR A 141 15.47 -5.86 8.85
CA THR A 141 16.86 -5.51 8.52
C THR A 141 17.34 -4.31 9.35
N LYS A 142 16.54 -3.24 9.44
CA LYS A 142 16.85 -2.07 10.28
C LYS A 142 16.87 -2.41 11.77
N GLY A 143 15.94 -3.25 12.24
CA GLY A 143 15.86 -3.70 13.62
C GLY A 143 17.09 -4.49 14.05
N ILE A 144 17.54 -5.43 13.21
CA ILE A 144 18.80 -6.16 13.42
C ILE A 144 20.00 -5.22 13.33
N PHE A 145 20.11 -4.38 12.30
CA PHE A 145 21.23 -3.43 12.17
C PHE A 145 21.36 -2.53 13.40
N ARG A 146 20.23 -2.03 13.93
CA ARG A 146 20.19 -1.22 15.14
C ARG A 146 20.52 -2.01 16.41
N ALA A 147 20.08 -3.27 16.52
CA ALA A 147 20.41 -4.16 17.63
C ALA A 147 21.90 -4.57 17.65
N TYR A 148 22.53 -4.67 16.48
CA TYR A 148 23.96 -4.96 16.33
C TYR A 148 24.86 -3.71 16.34
N GLY A 149 24.32 -2.54 16.72
CA GLY A 149 25.12 -1.32 16.92
C GLY A 149 25.49 -0.57 15.63
N GLY A 150 24.83 -0.86 14.51
CA GLY A 150 24.99 -0.13 13.27
C GLY A 150 24.49 1.31 13.42
N ASN A 151 25.43 2.25 13.53
CA ASN A 151 25.16 3.69 13.44
C ASN A 151 25.31 4.14 11.98
N GLU A 152 24.27 4.74 11.40
CA GLU A 152 24.30 5.30 10.03
C GLU A 152 25.43 6.32 9.85
N THR A 153 25.94 6.88 10.95
CA THR A 153 27.08 7.79 11.00
C THR A 153 28.39 7.18 10.47
N SER A 154 28.57 5.85 10.55
CA SER A 154 29.80 5.21 10.08
C SER A 154 29.88 5.13 8.55
N ALA A 155 28.75 4.97 7.85
CA ALA A 155 28.73 4.88 6.39
C ALA A 155 29.09 6.22 5.72
N THR A 156 28.65 7.34 6.30
CA THR A 156 28.92 8.69 5.75
C THR A 156 30.31 9.21 6.15
N THR A 157 30.84 8.80 7.30
CA THR A 157 32.18 9.23 7.76
C THR A 157 33.29 8.56 6.96
N THR A 158 33.15 7.28 6.60
CA THR A 158 34.12 6.59 5.73
C THR A 158 34.16 7.19 4.33
N GLN A 159 33.01 7.62 3.77
CA GLN A 159 33.01 8.32 2.47
C GLN A 159 33.61 9.72 2.55
N ARG A 160 33.38 10.48 3.63
CA ARG A 160 33.99 11.81 3.80
C ARG A 160 35.51 11.75 3.98
N GLN A 161 36.03 10.71 4.65
CA GLN A 161 37.48 10.48 4.73
C GLN A 161 38.09 10.03 3.40
N GLN A 162 37.37 9.23 2.60
CA GLN A 162 37.87 8.80 1.29
C GLN A 162 37.88 9.97 0.27
N GLU A 163 36.87 10.84 0.32
CA GLU A 163 36.78 12.03 -0.57
C GLU A 163 37.79 13.13 -0.19
N GLU A 164 38.22 13.20 1.08
CA GLU A 164 39.31 14.10 1.52
C GLU A 164 40.70 13.59 1.07
N ILE A 165 40.89 12.27 0.95
CA ILE A 165 42.15 11.66 0.47
C ILE A 165 42.28 11.76 -1.05
N GLU A 166 41.17 11.76 -1.79
CA GLU A 166 41.17 11.76 -3.27
C GLU A 166 41.12 13.16 -3.89
N LYS A 167 41.10 14.22 -3.07
CA LYS A 167 41.13 15.60 -3.58
C LYS A 167 42.49 15.86 -4.24
N PRO A 168 42.56 16.14 -5.56
CA PRO A 168 43.83 16.49 -6.19
C PRO A 168 44.35 17.75 -5.51
N MET A 169 45.64 17.72 -5.14
CA MET A 169 46.44 18.84 -4.61
C MET A 169 46.33 20.06 -5.54
N THR A 170 45.23 20.80 -5.41
CA THR A 170 45.09 22.12 -6.00
C THR A 170 45.81 23.04 -5.03
N TYR A 171 47.01 23.46 -5.43
CA TYR A 171 47.84 24.42 -4.72
C TYR A 171 46.98 25.53 -4.12
N GLY A 172 46.98 25.60 -2.78
CA GLY A 172 46.26 26.62 -2.04
C GLY A 172 46.78 27.99 -2.42
N LEU A 173 45.95 28.76 -3.11
CA LEU A 173 46.09 30.20 -3.23
C LEU A 173 45.73 30.76 -1.84
N ILE A 174 46.75 31.02 -1.02
CA ILE A 174 46.59 31.64 0.29
C ILE A 174 46.04 33.05 0.06
N LEU A 175 44.73 33.21 0.18
CA LEU A 175 44.12 34.51 0.45
C LEU A 175 44.37 34.82 1.92
N THR A 176 45.56 35.35 2.21
CA THR A 176 45.86 35.99 3.48
C THR A 176 44.93 37.20 3.60
N GLN A 177 43.89 37.06 4.41
CA GLN A 177 43.09 38.19 4.89
C GLN A 177 44.00 39.09 5.72
N GLU A 178 44.47 40.17 5.09
CA GLU A 178 45.23 41.25 5.71
C GLU A 178 44.33 42.01 6.69
N LYS A 179 44.50 41.71 7.98
CA LYS A 179 43.91 42.49 9.07
C LYS A 179 44.69 43.79 9.23
N GLN A 180 44.23 44.86 8.58
CA GLN A 180 44.79 46.20 8.72
C GLN A 180 44.63 46.73 10.18
N GLY A 181 45.76 47.09 10.79
CA GLY A 181 45.90 47.80 12.07
C GLY A 181 47.22 48.61 12.04
N PRO A 182 47.31 49.76 12.72
CA PRO A 182 47.78 50.99 12.10
C PRO A 182 49.30 51.18 12.04
N LEU A 183 49.68 51.98 11.04
CA LEU A 183 51.01 52.45 10.64
C LEU A 183 51.92 52.88 11.81
N ALA A 184 53.17 52.44 11.77
CA ALA A 184 54.34 53.23 12.17
C ALA A 184 55.53 52.93 11.24
N PRO A 185 56.36 53.92 10.88
CA PRO A 185 57.11 53.88 9.63
C PRO A 185 58.58 53.43 9.80
N SER A 186 59.05 52.77 8.75
CA SER A 186 60.32 53.03 8.06
C SER A 186 61.66 52.52 8.63
N LEU A 187 62.40 51.91 7.70
CA LEU A 187 63.82 52.08 7.39
C LEU A 187 64.88 51.32 8.23
N SER A 188 65.33 50.21 7.63
CA SER A 188 66.70 49.97 7.13
C SER A 188 67.92 49.92 8.08
N ILE A 189 68.70 48.83 7.89
CA ILE A 189 70.17 48.67 8.00
C ILE A 189 70.74 48.30 9.38
N SER A 190 71.38 47.11 9.45
CA SER A 190 72.82 47.03 9.69
C SER A 190 73.40 45.74 9.12
N TYR A 191 74.48 45.88 8.35
CA TYR A 191 75.41 44.81 8.00
C TYR A 191 76.37 44.59 9.17
N ILE A 192 76.80 43.33 9.30
CA ILE A 192 77.75 42.73 10.26
C ILE A 192 77.19 42.49 11.66
#